data_AF-A0A7S3ML20-F1
#
_entry.id   AF-A0A7S3ML20-F1
#
_cell.length_a   1.000
_cell.length_b   1.000
_cell.length_c   1.000
_cell.angle_alpha   90.00
_cell.angle_beta   90.00
_cell.angle_gamma   90.00
#
_symmetry.space_group_name_H-M   'P 1'
#
loop_
_entity.id
_entity.type
_entity.pdbx_description
1 polymer ?
#
loop_
_entity_poly.entity_id
_entity_poly.type
_entity_poly.pdbx_seq_one_letter_code
_entity_poly.pdbx_strand_id
1 'polypeptide(L)'
;MLKNFFVSNSEELTQDWIRIICKALNTVNQFREIHNKNEQYSYYAGQNMGGNFIGLFAKRRVLSRIKELYSCQIKAGLGGMTKNKGSCALRFRVDNTTFALLNCHLASGDAIKSRTEMIKMILSEAFGKAKTLPRAMAHHCVFLFGDLNFRVQMSNSLARE
;
A
#
# COMPACT_ATOMS: atom_id res chain seq x y z
N MET A 1 14.64 7.00 -31.64
CA MET A 1 15.62 7.11 -30.54
C MET A 1 14.88 7.39 -29.22
N LEU A 2 13.97 6.51 -28.78
CA LEU A 2 13.23 6.61 -27.50
C LEU A 2 12.74 5.20 -27.09
N LYS A 3 13.66 4.24 -26.95
CA LYS A 3 13.31 2.86 -26.52
C LYS A 3 13.92 2.44 -25.18
N ASN A 4 14.73 3.29 -24.53
CA ASN A 4 15.54 2.87 -23.38
C ASN A 4 15.25 3.63 -22.06
N PHE A 5 14.18 4.43 -21.95
CA PHE A 5 13.89 5.19 -20.72
C PHE A 5 12.97 4.50 -19.69
N PHE A 6 12.41 3.32 -20.00
CA PHE A 6 11.47 2.61 -19.12
C PHE A 6 11.86 1.15 -18.82
N VAL A 7 13.15 0.84 -18.85
CA VAL A 7 13.67 -0.43 -18.33
C VAL A 7 14.53 -0.16 -17.08
N SER A 8 14.02 0.64 -16.15
CA SER A 8 14.53 0.56 -14.78
C SER A 8 13.90 -0.66 -14.13
N ASN A 9 14.70 -1.44 -13.42
CA ASN A 9 14.20 -2.59 -12.70
C ASN A 9 13.16 -2.09 -11.68
N SER A 10 12.02 -2.78 -11.52
CA SER A 10 10.93 -2.32 -10.64
C SER A 10 11.40 -2.06 -9.19
N GLU A 11 12.48 -2.72 -8.78
CA GLU A 11 13.17 -2.54 -7.52
C GLU A 11 13.93 -1.22 -7.44
N GLU A 12 14.63 -0.81 -8.50
CA GLU A 12 15.35 0.47 -8.58
C GLU A 12 14.40 1.66 -8.46
N LEU A 13 13.28 1.63 -9.20
CA LEU A 13 12.21 2.63 -9.05
C LEU A 13 11.64 2.67 -7.64
N THR A 14 11.50 1.52 -6.99
CA THR A 14 11.02 1.45 -5.61
C THR A 14 12.01 2.14 -4.66
N GLN A 15 13.32 1.93 -4.85
CA GLN A 15 14.35 2.59 -4.05
C GLN A 15 14.36 4.12 -4.26
N ASP A 16 14.15 4.58 -5.48
CA ASP A 16 14.04 6.02 -5.75
C ASP A 16 12.82 6.64 -5.07
N TRP A 17 11.66 5.98 -5.14
CA TRP A 17 10.47 6.40 -4.39
C TRP A 17 10.73 6.43 -2.88
N ILE A 18 11.38 5.41 -2.33
CA ILE A 18 11.75 5.36 -0.91
C ILE A 18 12.62 6.56 -0.53
N ARG A 19 13.66 6.86 -1.33
CA ARG A 19 14.57 7.98 -1.10
C ARG A 19 13.83 9.31 -1.14
N ILE A 20 13.00 9.54 -2.16
CA ILE A 20 12.24 10.79 -2.35
C ILE A 20 11.27 11.01 -1.20
N ILE A 21 10.46 10.00 -0.85
CA ILE A 21 9.48 10.09 0.24
C ILE A 21 10.17 10.33 1.58
N CYS A 22 11.24 9.58 1.87
CA CYS A 22 11.99 9.73 3.12
C CYS A 22 12.59 11.14 3.24
N LYS A 23 13.15 11.69 2.15
CA LYS A 23 13.66 13.06 2.10
C LYS A 23 12.54 14.06 2.38
N ALA A 24 11.41 13.94 1.68
CA ALA A 24 10.27 14.85 1.84
C ALA A 24 9.71 14.83 3.27
N LEU A 25 9.51 13.64 3.85
CA LEU A 25 9.06 13.50 5.24
C LEU A 25 9.99 14.19 6.23
N ASN A 26 11.30 14.03 6.06
CA ASN A 26 12.29 14.65 6.95
C ASN A 26 12.40 16.15 6.74
N THR A 27 12.30 16.65 5.50
CA THR A 27 12.22 18.09 5.21
C THR A 27 11.03 18.71 5.93
N VAL A 28 9.82 18.14 5.75
CA VAL A 28 8.61 18.67 6.41
C VAL A 28 8.70 18.59 7.94
N ASN A 29 9.31 17.52 8.49
CA ASN A 29 9.44 17.38 9.94
C ASN A 29 10.32 18.46 10.58
N GLN A 30 11.30 19.02 9.86
CA GLN A 30 12.15 20.11 10.35
C GLN A 30 11.40 21.43 10.54
N PHE A 31 10.37 21.69 9.72
CA PHE A 31 9.59 22.93 9.74
C PHE A 31 8.42 22.90 10.72
N ARG A 32 8.09 21.73 11.30
CA ARG A 32 7.00 21.63 12.29
C ARG A 32 7.49 22.04 13.67
N GLU A 33 7.01 23.16 14.19
CA GLU A 33 7.38 23.70 15.51
C GLU A 33 6.98 22.82 16.70
N ILE A 34 6.05 21.88 16.49
CA ILE A 34 5.34 21.14 17.54
C ILE A 34 6.13 19.91 18.05
N HIS A 35 7.20 19.50 17.37
CA HIS A 35 7.92 18.26 17.69
C HIS A 35 9.44 18.44 17.77
N ASN A 36 10.10 17.47 18.40
CA ASN A 36 11.56 17.40 18.46
C ASN A 36 12.14 17.46 17.04
N LYS A 37 12.77 18.58 16.68
CA LYS A 37 13.33 18.85 15.35
C LYS A 37 14.42 17.85 14.94
N ASN A 38 15.03 17.17 15.91
CA ASN A 38 16.05 16.14 15.67
C ASN A 38 15.45 14.76 15.37
N GLU A 39 14.14 14.60 15.52
CA GLU A 39 13.48 13.34 15.18
C GLU A 39 13.42 13.15 13.67
N GLN A 40 13.78 11.96 13.19
CA GLN A 40 13.80 11.64 11.77
C GLN A 40 12.85 10.48 11.46
N TYR A 41 12.19 10.55 10.31
CA TYR A 41 11.53 9.42 9.68
C TYR A 41 12.56 8.52 9.01
N SER A 42 12.31 7.22 9.01
CA SER A 42 13.08 6.25 8.23
C SER A 42 12.13 5.24 7.61
N TYR A 43 12.51 4.74 6.44
CA TYR A 43 11.84 3.61 5.82
C TYR A 43 12.06 2.36 6.67
N TYR A 44 11.00 1.58 6.89
CA TYR A 44 11.06 0.35 7.66
C TYR A 44 10.82 -0.88 6.80
N ALA A 45 9.76 -0.87 5.98
CA ALA A 45 9.40 -1.98 5.12
C ALA A 45 8.40 -1.57 4.05
N GLY A 46 8.18 -2.43 3.07
CA GLY A 46 7.29 -2.14 1.96
C GLY A 46 7.06 -3.35 1.06
N GLN A 47 6.13 -3.20 0.13
CA GLN A 47 5.81 -4.21 -0.86
C GLN A 47 5.43 -3.55 -2.18
N ASN A 48 5.99 -4.07 -3.27
CA ASN A 48 5.63 -3.68 -4.64
C ASN A 48 4.97 -4.85 -5.37
N MET A 49 4.02 -4.56 -6.25
CA MET A 49 3.39 -5.47 -7.21
C MET A 49 3.09 -4.72 -8.51
N GLY A 50 3.99 -4.80 -9.49
CA GLY A 50 3.73 -4.33 -10.85
C GLY A 50 3.35 -2.85 -10.97
N GLY A 51 3.90 -1.99 -10.10
CA GLY A 51 3.61 -0.55 -10.06
C GLY A 51 2.62 -0.13 -8.96
N ASN A 52 2.00 -1.10 -8.26
CA ASN A 52 1.31 -0.83 -7.00
C ASN A 52 2.30 -0.99 -5.84
N PHE A 53 2.63 0.10 -5.12
CA PHE A 53 3.62 0.10 -4.05
C PHE A 53 3.02 0.57 -2.72
N ILE A 54 3.37 -0.10 -1.63
CA ILE A 54 3.14 0.37 -0.26
C ILE A 54 4.47 0.43 0.49
N GLY A 55 4.73 1.53 1.19
CA GLY A 55 5.90 1.70 2.04
C GLY A 55 5.51 2.22 3.42
N LEU A 56 6.08 1.61 4.46
CA LEU A 56 5.95 2.03 5.85
C LEU A 56 7.17 2.87 6.24
N PHE A 57 6.89 4.14 6.51
CA PHE A 57 7.86 5.10 7.04
C PHE A 57 7.39 5.51 8.43
N ALA A 58 8.30 5.50 9.39
CA ALA A 58 7.98 5.90 10.75
C ALA A 58 9.14 6.66 11.37
N LYS A 59 8.81 7.48 12.37
CA LYS A 59 9.79 8.14 13.22
C LYS A 59 10.70 7.10 13.89
N ARG A 60 12.00 7.34 13.95
CA ARG A 60 12.99 6.37 14.46
C ARG A 60 12.65 5.83 15.86
N ARG A 61 12.13 6.64 16.77
CA ARG A 61 11.73 6.19 18.12
C ARG A 61 10.57 5.19 18.12
N VAL A 62 9.76 5.18 17.06
CA VAL A 62 8.61 4.28 16.93
C VAL A 62 9.05 2.92 16.40
N LEU A 63 10.12 2.87 15.61
CA LEU A 63 10.59 1.63 14.96
C LEU A 63 10.88 0.51 15.94
N SER A 64 11.43 0.80 17.12
CA SER A 64 11.72 -0.21 18.16
C SER A 64 10.46 -0.87 18.73
N ARG A 65 9.31 -0.16 18.64
CA ARG A 65 7.99 -0.61 19.11
C ARG A 65 7.21 -1.37 18.04
N ILE A 66 7.66 -1.34 16.78
CA ILE A 66 7.07 -2.12 15.70
C ILE A 66 7.55 -3.57 15.82
N LYS A 67 6.60 -4.51 15.87
CA LYS A 67 6.82 -5.96 15.96
C LYS A 67 5.93 -6.69 14.97
N GLU A 68 6.26 -7.96 14.72
CA GLU A 68 5.48 -8.88 13.88
C GLU A 68 5.13 -8.29 12.50
N LEU A 69 6.09 -7.60 11.91
CA LEU A 69 5.98 -7.05 10.57
C LEU A 69 5.88 -8.21 9.55
N TYR A 70 4.90 -8.13 8.66
CA TYR A 70 4.79 -9.02 7.52
C TYR A 70 4.20 -8.29 6.33
N SER A 71 4.71 -8.58 5.13
CA SER A 71 4.23 -8.01 3.87
C SER A 71 3.82 -9.11 2.91
N CYS A 72 2.82 -8.85 2.08
CA CYS A 72 2.45 -9.77 1.01
C CYS A 72 1.78 -9.08 -0.18
N GLN A 73 1.73 -9.78 -1.30
CA GLN A 73 0.97 -9.40 -2.49
C GLN A 73 -0.24 -10.33 -2.63
N ILE A 74 -1.40 -9.76 -2.96
CA ILE A 74 -2.59 -10.49 -3.32
C ILE A 74 -2.94 -10.10 -4.76
N LYS A 75 -2.85 -11.06 -5.69
CA LYS A 75 -3.17 -10.82 -7.12
C LYS A 75 -4.62 -11.23 -7.38
N ALA A 76 -5.51 -10.25 -7.47
CA ALA A 76 -6.96 -10.49 -7.52
C ALA A 76 -7.59 -10.23 -8.90
N GLY A 77 -6.87 -9.67 -9.88
CA GLY A 77 -7.42 -9.43 -11.21
C GLY A 77 -7.35 -10.66 -12.13
N LEU A 78 -8.44 -10.94 -12.86
CA LEU A 78 -8.58 -12.08 -13.80
C LEU A 78 -7.97 -13.40 -13.28
N GLY A 79 -8.31 -13.80 -12.05
CA GLY A 79 -7.78 -15.04 -11.45
C GLY A 79 -6.27 -15.03 -11.18
N GLY A 80 -5.66 -13.84 -11.06
CA GLY A 80 -4.23 -13.66 -10.80
C GLY A 80 -3.37 -13.39 -12.04
N MET A 81 -3.97 -13.34 -13.25
CA MET A 81 -3.25 -13.13 -14.51
C MET A 81 -2.72 -11.69 -14.67
N THR A 82 -3.42 -10.70 -14.13
CA THR A 82 -2.99 -9.31 -14.21
C THR A 82 -1.92 -9.01 -13.16
N LYS A 83 -0.73 -8.58 -13.61
CA LYS A 83 0.41 -8.35 -12.73
C LYS A 83 0.27 -7.18 -11.75
N ASN A 84 -0.67 -6.25 -11.97
CA ASN A 84 -0.80 -5.01 -11.18
C ASN A 84 -2.19 -4.77 -10.56
N LYS A 85 -3.11 -5.75 -10.62
CA LYS A 85 -4.44 -5.63 -10.02
C LYS A 85 -4.58 -6.57 -8.82
N GLY A 86 -4.97 -6.00 -7.69
CA GLY A 86 -4.98 -6.66 -6.40
C GLY A 86 -4.46 -5.72 -5.31
N SER A 87 -3.74 -6.25 -4.30
CA SER A 87 -3.25 -5.46 -3.17
C SER A 87 -1.80 -5.75 -2.83
N CYS A 88 -1.05 -4.70 -2.51
CA CYS A 88 0.14 -4.79 -1.68
C CYS A 88 -0.27 -4.55 -0.23
N ALA A 89 0.12 -5.45 0.66
CA ALA A 89 -0.37 -5.46 2.04
C ALA A 89 0.78 -5.45 3.03
N LEU A 90 0.59 -4.74 4.15
CA LEU A 90 1.46 -4.76 5.31
C LEU A 90 0.63 -5.03 6.56
N ARG A 91 1.12 -5.90 7.43
CA ARG A 91 0.66 -6.00 8.81
C ARG A 91 1.82 -5.81 9.77
N PHE A 92 1.53 -5.21 10.90
CA PHE A 92 2.49 -5.04 11.99
C PHE A 92 1.74 -4.76 13.29
N ARG A 93 2.44 -4.88 14.40
CA ARG A 93 1.96 -4.49 15.72
C ARG A 93 2.81 -3.32 16.23
N VAL A 94 2.17 -2.30 16.78
CA VAL A 94 2.83 -1.23 17.54
C VAL A 94 2.36 -1.35 18.97
N ASP A 95 3.27 -1.65 19.89
CA ASP A 95 2.93 -1.94 21.28
C ASP A 95 1.87 -3.06 21.35
N ASN A 96 0.64 -2.75 21.78
CA ASN A 96 -0.46 -3.73 21.88
C ASN A 96 -1.49 -3.63 20.73
N THR A 97 -1.28 -2.74 19.75
CA THR A 97 -2.23 -2.48 18.67
C THR A 97 -1.74 -3.06 17.36
N THR A 98 -2.59 -3.84 16.69
CA THR A 98 -2.29 -4.50 15.41
C THR A 98 -2.91 -3.76 14.25
N PHE A 99 -2.14 -3.60 13.17
CA PHE A 99 -2.51 -2.85 11.98
C PHE A 99 -2.45 -3.76 10.76
N ALA A 100 -3.45 -3.63 9.88
CA ALA A 100 -3.49 -4.20 8.54
C ALA A 100 -3.71 -3.08 7.53
N LEU A 101 -2.72 -2.85 6.65
CA LEU A 101 -2.76 -1.86 5.59
C LEU A 101 -2.84 -2.57 4.24
N LEU A 102 -3.88 -2.27 3.46
CA LEU A 102 -4.20 -2.92 2.19
C LEU A 102 -4.27 -1.88 1.07
N ASN A 103 -3.15 -1.63 0.40
CA ASN A 103 -3.10 -0.74 -0.76
C ASN A 103 -3.55 -1.48 -2.03
N CYS A 104 -4.76 -1.19 -2.46
CA CYS A 104 -5.48 -1.86 -3.53
C CYS A 104 -5.38 -1.09 -4.85
N HIS A 105 -5.28 -1.84 -5.94
CA HIS A 105 -5.50 -1.37 -7.31
C HIS A 105 -6.52 -2.32 -7.94
N LEU A 106 -7.79 -1.92 -7.95
CA LEU A 106 -8.90 -2.77 -8.35
C LEU A 106 -9.20 -2.69 -9.85
N ALA A 107 -10.08 -3.56 -10.34
CA ALA A 107 -10.50 -3.59 -11.74
C ALA A 107 -11.05 -2.22 -12.20
N SER A 108 -10.50 -1.72 -13.30
CA SER A 108 -10.95 -0.49 -13.98
C SER A 108 -12.19 -0.75 -14.84
N GLY A 109 -12.77 0.31 -15.40
CA GLY A 109 -13.95 0.24 -16.26
C GLY A 109 -15.24 -0.01 -15.48
N ASP A 110 -16.30 -0.43 -16.17
CA ASP A 110 -17.63 -0.58 -15.58
C ASP A 110 -17.82 -1.97 -14.95
N ALA A 111 -17.04 -2.25 -13.91
CA ALA A 111 -16.86 -3.59 -13.34
C ALA A 111 -17.11 -3.63 -11.82
N ILE A 112 -18.25 -3.09 -11.35
CA ILE A 112 -18.58 -3.00 -9.91
C ILE A 112 -18.56 -4.36 -9.21
N LYS A 113 -19.10 -5.40 -9.87
CA LYS A 113 -19.11 -6.78 -9.37
C LYS A 113 -17.69 -7.30 -9.19
N SER A 114 -16.84 -7.12 -10.21
CA SER A 114 -15.44 -7.55 -10.16
C SER A 114 -14.66 -6.85 -9.04
N ARG A 115 -14.85 -5.54 -8.85
CA ARG A 115 -14.22 -4.79 -7.74
C ARG A 115 -14.65 -5.34 -6.38
N THR A 116 -15.94 -5.61 -6.21
CA THR A 116 -16.49 -6.15 -4.95
C THR A 116 -15.92 -7.54 -4.65
N GLU A 117 -15.87 -8.43 -5.63
CA GLU A 117 -15.27 -9.76 -5.46
C GLU A 117 -13.76 -9.69 -5.20
N MET A 118 -13.05 -8.77 -5.86
CA MET A 118 -11.63 -8.51 -5.56
C MET A 118 -11.43 -8.05 -4.11
N ILE A 119 -12.27 -7.17 -3.59
CA ILE A 119 -12.19 -6.73 -2.18
C ILE A 119 -12.40 -7.92 -1.24
N LYS A 120 -13.42 -8.75 -1.48
CA LYS A 120 -13.68 -9.95 -0.67
C LYS A 120 -12.47 -10.89 -0.67
N MET A 121 -11.88 -11.15 -1.83
CA MET A 121 -10.68 -11.97 -1.97
C MET A 121 -9.47 -11.34 -1.25
N ILE A 122 -9.24 -10.04 -1.40
CA ILE A 122 -8.14 -9.35 -0.73
C ILE A 122 -8.27 -9.46 0.79
N LEU A 123 -9.46 -9.22 1.33
CA LEU A 123 -9.70 -9.32 2.77
C LEU A 123 -9.57 -10.75 3.30
N SER A 124 -10.03 -11.73 2.53
CA SER A 124 -9.95 -13.14 2.94
C SER A 124 -8.54 -13.69 2.83
N GLU A 125 -7.77 -13.34 1.80
CA GLU A 125 -6.43 -13.89 1.53
C GLU A 125 -5.28 -13.15 2.21
N ALA A 126 -5.46 -11.87 2.53
CA ALA A 126 -4.41 -11.07 3.16
C ALA A 126 -3.84 -11.77 4.40
N PHE A 127 -2.50 -11.92 4.38
CA PHE A 127 -1.68 -12.58 5.41
C PHE A 127 -1.90 -14.10 5.59
N GLY A 128 -2.80 -14.70 4.81
CA GLY A 128 -3.18 -16.11 4.94
C GLY A 128 -2.10 -17.14 4.63
N LYS A 129 -1.08 -16.77 3.85
CA LYS A 129 0.08 -17.64 3.58
C LYS A 129 0.95 -17.86 4.81
N ALA A 130 0.98 -16.89 5.72
CA ALA A 130 1.59 -17.05 7.02
C ALA A 130 0.56 -17.68 7.96
N LYS A 131 0.50 -19.02 7.99
CA LYS A 131 -0.56 -19.80 8.66
C LYS A 131 -0.82 -19.42 10.13
N THR A 132 0.18 -18.85 10.81
CA THR A 132 0.10 -18.43 12.21
C THR A 132 -0.41 -16.99 12.39
N LEU A 133 -0.56 -16.22 11.31
CA LEU A 133 -1.02 -14.83 11.38
C LEU A 133 -2.54 -14.76 11.16
N PRO A 134 -3.23 -13.84 11.87
CA PRO A 134 -4.64 -13.58 11.62
C PRO A 134 -4.84 -12.97 10.23
N ARG A 135 -6.04 -13.17 9.67
CA ARG A 135 -6.47 -12.49 8.44
C ARG A 135 -6.65 -10.99 8.69
N ALA A 136 -6.77 -10.20 7.63
CA ALA A 136 -6.84 -8.74 7.72
C ALA A 136 -7.89 -8.25 8.73
N MET A 137 -9.13 -8.76 8.65
CA MET A 137 -10.25 -8.31 9.48
C MET A 137 -10.13 -8.61 10.98
N ALA A 138 -9.16 -9.42 11.41
CA ALA A 138 -8.93 -9.72 12.82
C ALA A 138 -7.89 -8.78 13.49
N HIS A 139 -7.41 -7.76 12.79
CA HIS A 139 -6.53 -6.74 13.35
C HIS A 139 -7.35 -5.62 14.01
N HIS A 140 -6.78 -4.95 15.02
CA HIS A 140 -7.44 -3.83 15.70
C HIS A 140 -7.74 -2.66 14.75
N CYS A 141 -6.84 -2.39 13.81
CA CYS A 141 -7.00 -1.34 12.81
C CYS A 141 -6.80 -1.92 11.40
N VAL A 142 -7.82 -1.77 10.55
CA VAL A 142 -7.79 -2.24 9.16
C VAL A 142 -8.01 -1.04 8.24
N PHE A 143 -7.05 -0.79 7.36
CA PHE A 143 -7.10 0.27 6.36
C PHE A 143 -7.08 -0.35 4.97
N LEU A 144 -8.18 -0.17 4.23
CA LEU A 144 -8.27 -0.52 2.81
C LEU A 144 -8.33 0.78 2.01
N PHE A 145 -7.35 0.97 1.13
CA PHE A 145 -7.16 2.22 0.39
C PHE A 145 -6.48 1.97 -0.96
N GLY A 146 -6.21 3.02 -1.73
CA GLY A 146 -5.55 2.95 -3.03
C GLY A 146 -6.49 3.33 -4.18
N ASP A 147 -6.15 2.91 -5.40
CA ASP A 147 -7.02 3.09 -6.57
C ASP A 147 -8.09 1.99 -6.60
N LEU A 148 -9.22 2.28 -5.92
CA LEU A 148 -10.36 1.38 -5.86
C LEU A 148 -11.17 1.35 -7.17
N ASN A 149 -10.93 2.28 -8.10
CA ASN A 149 -11.56 2.35 -9.42
C ASN A 149 -13.11 2.35 -9.45
N PHE A 150 -13.79 2.63 -8.35
CA PHE A 150 -15.24 2.88 -8.37
C PHE A 150 -15.55 4.16 -9.14
N ARG A 151 -16.64 4.15 -9.90
CA ARG A 151 -17.06 5.24 -10.78
C ARG A 151 -18.41 5.77 -10.32
N VAL A 152 -18.63 7.06 -10.52
CA VAL A 152 -19.95 7.65 -10.35
C VAL A 152 -20.83 7.19 -11.51
N GLN A 153 -22.02 6.68 -11.21
CA GLN A 153 -22.96 6.20 -12.22
C GLN A 153 -23.72 7.39 -12.83
N MET A 154 -23.07 8.06 -13.79
CA MET A 154 -23.62 9.19 -14.53
C MET A 154 -22.98 9.27 -15.92
N SER A 155 -23.56 10.06 -16.82
CA SER A 155 -22.96 10.29 -18.13
C SER A 155 -21.64 11.07 -18.00
N ASN A 156 -20.75 10.90 -18.98
CA ASN A 156 -19.49 11.65 -19.02
C ASN A 156 -19.69 13.17 -19.12
N SER A 157 -20.81 13.63 -19.67
CA SER A 157 -21.14 15.06 -19.71
C SER A 157 -21.43 15.59 -18.30
N LEU A 158 -22.31 14.92 -17.57
CA LEU A 158 -22.68 15.29 -16.20
C LEU A 158 -21.51 15.16 -15.21
N ALA A 159 -20.59 14.21 -15.45
CA ALA A 159 -19.43 14.00 -14.58
C ALA A 159 -18.32 15.06 -14.71
N ARG A 160 -18.37 15.92 -15.73
CA ARG A 160 -17.31 16.88 -16.06
C ARG A 160 -17.72 18.34 -15.85
N GLU A 161 -18.98 18.58 -15.52
CA GLU A 161 -19.47 19.86 -14.99
C GLU A 161 -19.08 20.00 -13.52
#